data_AF-A0A1B0G1V0-F1
#
_entry.id   AF-A0A1B0G1V0-F1
#
_cell.length_a   1.000
_cell.length_b   1.000
_cell.length_c   1.000
_cell.angle_alpha   90.00
_cell.angle_beta   90.00
_cell.angle_gamma   90.00
#
_symmetry.space_group_name_H-M   'P 1'
#
loop_
_entity.id
_entity.type
_entity.pdbx_description
1 polymer ?
#
loop_
_entity_poly.entity_id
_entity_poly.type
_entity_poly.pdbx_seq_one_letter_code
_entity_poly.pdbx_strand_id
1 'polypeptide(L)'
;MYHLHLHRWLEVFPREQLLVVNGDRLIDDPVSQLRRIETFLGIEHRINGNHFYFNETKGFYCLRYDSGDRCLRETKGRKHPHVDPLVISKLRKFFAEHNQRFYELIGEDLGWPEE
;
A
#
# COMPACT_ATOMS: atom_id res chain seq x y z
N MET A 1 -0.68 7.20 13.39
CA MET A 1 0.61 6.54 13.62
C MET A 1 0.40 5.04 13.55
N TYR A 2 1.02 4.32 12.61
CA TYR A 2 0.71 2.90 12.41
C TYR A 2 1.21 1.99 13.54
N HIS A 3 2.42 2.21 14.06
CA HIS A 3 3.02 1.38 15.12
C HIS A 3 2.13 1.25 16.37
N LEU A 4 1.48 2.34 16.82
CA LEU A 4 0.56 2.32 17.97
C LEU A 4 -0.62 1.35 17.78
N HIS A 5 -1.14 1.27 16.55
CA HIS A 5 -2.26 0.38 16.24
C HIS A 5 -1.77 -1.05 16.05
N LEU A 6 -0.63 -1.24 15.37
CA LEU A 6 -0.06 -2.55 15.13
C LEU A 6 0.31 -3.26 16.45
N HIS A 7 0.84 -2.54 17.44
CA HIS A 7 1.12 -3.10 18.77
C HIS A 7 -0.08 -3.82 19.38
N ARG A 8 -1.28 -3.23 19.30
CA ARG A 8 -2.51 -3.83 19.85
C ARG A 8 -2.91 -5.11 19.13
N TRP A 9 -2.65 -5.19 17.82
CA TRP A 9 -2.88 -6.42 17.06
C TRP A 9 -1.86 -7.50 17.43
N LEU A 10 -0.60 -7.12 17.65
CA LEU A 10 0.47 -8.04 18.05
C LEU A 10 0.31 -8.59 19.48
N GLU A 11 -0.50 -7.97 20.33
CA GLU A 11 -0.89 -8.53 21.63
C GLU A 11 -1.79 -9.77 21.50
N VAL A 12 -2.47 -9.92 20.36
CA VAL A 12 -3.48 -10.99 20.15
C VAL A 12 -3.07 -11.95 19.02
N PHE A 13 -2.44 -11.44 17.98
CA PHE A 13 -2.03 -12.22 16.81
C PHE A 13 -0.50 -12.23 16.68
N PRO A 14 0.10 -13.41 16.46
CA PRO A 14 1.52 -13.49 16.15
C PRO A 14 1.84 -12.76 14.84
N ARG A 15 3.07 -12.24 14.74
CA ARG A 15 3.51 -11.39 13.62
C ARG A 15 3.32 -12.08 12.27
N GLU A 16 3.50 -13.39 12.21
CA GLU A 16 3.42 -14.21 11.00
C GLU A 16 1.98 -14.31 10.46
N GLN A 17 0.96 -13.99 11.26
CA GLN A 17 -0.45 -13.95 10.85
C GLN A 17 -0.90 -12.56 10.37
N LEU A 18 0.02 -11.60 10.28
CA LEU A 18 -0.27 -10.24 9.82
C LEU A 18 0.60 -9.88 8.62
N LEU A 19 -0.03 -9.64 7.47
CA LEU A 19 0.66 -9.08 6.31
C LEU A 19 0.40 -7.58 6.21
N VAL A 20 1.47 -6.80 6.18
CA VAL A 20 1.43 -5.39 5.78
C VAL A 20 1.72 -5.30 4.29
N VAL A 21 0.76 -4.79 3.53
CA VAL A 21 0.88 -4.60 2.07
C VAL A 21 1.39 -3.19 1.82
N ASN A 22 2.42 -3.04 1.00
CA ASN A 22 2.96 -1.74 0.64
C ASN A 22 2.01 -1.06 -0.37
N GLY A 23 1.29 -0.04 0.10
CA GLY A 23 0.29 0.67 -0.70
C GLY A 23 0.88 1.45 -1.88
N ASP A 24 2.08 2.02 -1.72
CA ASP A 24 2.76 2.76 -2.78
C ASP A 24 3.20 1.80 -3.89
N ARG A 25 3.78 0.65 -3.51
CA ARG A 25 4.10 -0.43 -4.45
C ARG A 25 2.86 -1.05 -5.09
N LEU A 26 1.72 -1.11 -4.40
CA LEU A 26 0.49 -1.64 -4.99
C LEU A 26 -0.04 -0.73 -6.11
N ILE A 27 0.23 0.57 -6.03
CA ILE A 27 -0.11 1.54 -7.07
C ILE A 27 0.80 1.35 -8.29
N ASP A 28 2.11 1.18 -8.08
CA ASP A 28 3.09 1.14 -9.18
C ASP A 28 3.29 -0.26 -9.79
N ASP A 29 3.17 -1.31 -8.97
CA ASP A 29 3.38 -2.71 -9.34
C ASP A 29 2.39 -3.62 -8.58
N PRO A 30 1.12 -3.66 -9.01
CA PRO A 30 0.09 -4.43 -8.32
C PRO A 30 0.34 -5.94 -8.34
N VAL A 31 1.01 -6.46 -9.37
CA VAL A 31 1.21 -7.90 -9.54
C VAL A 31 2.17 -8.44 -8.47
N SER A 32 3.28 -7.74 -8.18
CA SER A 32 4.21 -8.21 -7.14
C SER A 32 3.58 -8.20 -5.75
N GLN A 33 2.80 -7.17 -5.41
CA GLN A 33 2.10 -7.08 -4.14
C GLN A 33 1.03 -8.18 -4.01
N LEU A 34 0.30 -8.47 -5.09
CA LEU A 34 -0.71 -9.54 -5.08
C LEU A 34 -0.09 -10.92 -4.95
N ARG A 35 1.06 -11.20 -5.58
CA ARG A 35 1.78 -12.46 -5.36
C ARG A 35 2.21 -12.64 -3.91
N ARG A 36 2.64 -11.56 -3.25
CA ARG A 36 2.98 -11.57 -1.82
C ARG A 36 1.74 -11.91 -0.97
N ILE A 37 0.58 -11.36 -1.33
CA ILE A 37 -0.71 -11.67 -0.68
C ILE A 37 -1.11 -13.13 -0.93
N GLU A 38 -1.04 -13.63 -2.16
CA GLU A 38 -1.37 -15.02 -2.51
C GLU A 38 -0.47 -16.00 -1.74
N THR A 39 0.83 -15.69 -1.64
CA THR A 39 1.80 -16.48 -0.85
C THR A 39 1.44 -16.51 0.63
N PHE A 40 1.13 -15.35 1.21
CA PHE A 40 0.75 -15.24 2.62
C PHE A 40 -0.54 -16.01 2.94
N LEU A 41 -1.52 -15.98 2.03
CA LEU A 41 -2.77 -16.72 2.16
C LEU A 41 -2.63 -18.22 1.88
N GLY A 42 -1.48 -18.68 1.36
CA GLY A 42 -1.25 -20.07 0.97
C GLY A 42 -2.06 -20.52 -0.25
N ILE A 43 -2.36 -19.59 -1.17
CA ILE A 43 -3.12 -19.86 -2.39
C ILE A 43 -2.23 -19.81 -3.64
N GLU A 44 -2.67 -20.47 -4.71
CA GLU A 44 -1.98 -20.52 -5.99
C GLU A 44 -1.88 -19.12 -6.65
N HIS A 45 -0.73 -18.82 -7.26
CA HIS A 45 -0.46 -17.55 -7.94
C HIS A 45 -1.16 -17.46 -9.29
N ARG A 46 -2.47 -17.23 -9.28
CA ARG A 46 -3.28 -17.14 -10.50
C ARG A 46 -3.27 -15.74 -11.09
N ILE A 47 -3.07 -14.72 -10.25
CA ILE A 47 -3.09 -13.33 -10.69
C ILE A 47 -1.76 -12.97 -11.38
N ASN A 48 -1.85 -12.61 -12.65
CA ASN A 48 -0.73 -12.14 -13.47
C ASN A 48 -1.01 -10.78 -14.13
N GLY A 49 -0.01 -10.22 -14.81
CA GLY A 49 -0.08 -8.90 -15.44
C GLY A 49 -1.13 -8.74 -16.54
N ASN A 50 -1.63 -9.82 -17.13
CA ASN A 50 -2.70 -9.72 -18.14
C ASN A 50 -4.03 -9.28 -17.52
N HIS A 51 -4.21 -9.47 -16.21
CA HIS A 51 -5.38 -8.96 -15.47
C HIS A 51 -5.31 -7.46 -15.19
N PHE A 52 -4.21 -6.78 -15.55
CA PHE A 52 -4.03 -5.35 -15.28
C PHE A 52 -3.72 -4.58 -16.55
N TYR A 53 -4.23 -3.36 -16.61
CA TYR A 53 -3.82 -2.36 -17.58
C TYR A 53 -3.70 -1.01 -16.90
N PHE A 54 -2.72 -0.21 -17.30
CA PHE A 54 -2.59 1.15 -16.78
C PHE A 54 -3.53 2.07 -17.56
N ASN A 55 -4.36 2.83 -16.85
CA ASN A 55 -5.23 3.83 -17.46
C ASN A 55 -4.60 5.21 -17.27
N GLU A 56 -4.04 5.77 -18.35
CA GLU A 56 -3.35 7.08 -18.32
C GLU A 56 -4.26 8.23 -17.88
N THR A 57 -5.54 8.22 -18.28
CA THR A 57 -6.49 9.25 -17.88
C THR A 57 -6.79 9.18 -16.39
N LYS A 58 -6.87 7.97 -15.82
CA LYS A 58 -7.11 7.77 -14.39
C LYS A 58 -5.82 7.92 -13.57
N GLY A 59 -4.67 7.61 -14.15
CA GLY A 59 -3.37 7.58 -13.47
C GLY A 59 -3.14 6.35 -12.58
N PHE A 60 -3.93 5.28 -12.75
CA PHE A 60 -3.88 4.07 -11.92
C PHE A 60 -4.08 2.82 -12.77
N TYR A 61 -3.60 1.68 -12.26
CA TYR A 61 -3.95 0.37 -12.81
C TYR A 61 -5.43 0.05 -12.62
N CYS A 62 -6.03 -0.51 -13.67
CA CYS A 62 -7.38 -1.03 -13.72
C CYS A 62 -7.35 -2.53 -14.03
N LEU A 63 -8.48 -3.21 -13.83
CA LEU A 63 -8.61 -4.65 -13.94
C LEU A 63 -9.20 -5.04 -15.28
N ARG A 64 -8.59 -6.02 -15.96
CA ARG A 64 -9.15 -6.69 -17.13
C ARG A 64 -9.96 -7.91 -16.67
N TYR A 65 -11.16 -8.05 -17.20
CA TYR A 65 -12.02 -9.22 -17.00
C TYR A 65 -12.60 -9.69 -18.33
N ASP A 66 -12.96 -10.96 -18.42
CA ASP A 66 -13.68 -11.51 -19.58
C ASP A 66 -15.01 -10.79 -19.83
N SER A 67 -15.66 -10.32 -18.75
CA SER A 67 -16.90 -9.54 -18.79
C SER A 67 -16.69 -8.06 -19.15
N GLY A 68 -15.46 -7.63 -19.42
CA GLY A 68 -15.09 -6.25 -19.72
C GLY A 68 -14.23 -5.59 -18.65
N ASP A 69 -13.40 -4.66 -19.10
CA ASP A 69 -12.44 -3.92 -18.29
C ASP A 69 -13.14 -3.01 -17.27
N ARG A 70 -12.62 -2.97 -16.04
CA ARG A 70 -13.13 -2.12 -14.96
C ARG A 70 -12.03 -1.45 -14.17
N CYS A 71 -12.18 -0.14 -14.02
CA CYS A 71 -11.41 0.65 -13.07
C CYS A 71 -12.12 0.75 -11.71
N LEU A 72 -11.36 1.12 -10.68
CA LEU A 72 -11.95 1.52 -9.40
C LEU A 72 -12.92 2.70 -9.58
N ARG A 73 -13.88 2.84 -8.66
CA ARG A 73 -14.89 3.93 -8.69
C ARG A 73 -14.23 5.31 -8.64
N GLU A 74 -14.96 6.35 -9.08
CA GLU A 74 -14.53 7.76 -9.04
C GLU A 74 -14.14 8.28 -7.65
N THR A 75 -14.57 7.59 -6.59
CA THR A 75 -14.15 7.92 -5.22
C THR A 75 -12.73 7.49 -4.88
N LYS A 76 -12.02 6.80 -5.79
CA LYS A 76 -10.65 6.29 -5.62
C LYS A 76 -9.71 7.00 -6.59
N GLY A 77 -8.56 7.47 -6.08
CA GLY A 77 -7.57 8.22 -6.87
C GLY A 77 -7.86 9.71 -7.02
N ARG A 78 -8.55 10.32 -6.04
CA ARG A 78 -8.89 11.76 -6.09
C ARG A 78 -7.62 12.61 -6.01
N LYS A 79 -7.57 13.70 -6.78
CA LYS A 79 -6.48 14.67 -6.72
C LYS A 79 -6.38 15.28 -5.32
N HIS A 80 -5.22 15.16 -4.70
CA HIS A 80 -4.94 15.81 -3.43
C HIS A 80 -4.89 17.34 -3.60
N PRO A 81 -5.35 18.12 -2.60
CA PRO A 81 -5.22 19.57 -2.64
C PRO A 81 -3.75 19.98 -2.60
N HIS A 82 -3.46 21.20 -3.05
CA HIS A 82 -2.17 21.81 -2.78
C HIS A 82 -2.03 22.06 -1.27
N VAL A 83 -0.90 21.65 -0.71
CA VAL A 83 -0.54 21.87 0.70
C VAL A 83 0.79 22.60 0.70
N ASP A 84 0.90 23.61 1.56
CA ASP A 84 2.13 24.39 1.73
C ASP A 84 3.34 23.46 1.99
N PRO A 85 4.46 23.61 1.26
CA PRO A 85 5.66 22.78 1.45
C PRO A 85 6.17 22.75 2.89
N LEU A 86 6.03 23.86 3.64
CA LEU A 86 6.42 23.92 5.04
C LEU A 86 5.54 23.01 5.92
N VAL A 87 4.25 22.92 5.60
CA VAL A 87 3.31 22.01 6.30
C VAL A 87 3.64 20.56 5.96
N ILE A 88 3.95 20.24 4.70
CA ILE A 88 4.38 18.89 4.30
C ILE A 88 5.66 18.50 5.04
N SER A 89 6.67 19.36 5.10
CA SER A 89 7.91 19.06 5.83
C SER A 89 7.67 18.87 7.33
N LYS A 90 6.80 19.69 7.95
CA LYS A 90 6.38 19.48 9.35
C LYS A 90 5.72 18.12 9.57
N LEU A 91 4.83 17.70 8.66
CA LEU A 91 4.17 16.39 8.74
C LEU A 91 5.16 15.23 8.59
N ARG A 92 6.09 15.32 7.63
CA ARG A 92 7.12 14.29 7.43
C ARG A 92 8.02 14.14 8.64
N LYS A 93 8.54 15.25 9.18
CA LYS A 93 9.34 15.26 10.42
C LYS A 93 8.57 14.71 11.61
N PHE A 94 7.29 15.04 11.73
CA PHE A 94 6.43 14.51 12.80
C PHE A 94 6.26 12.99 12.70
N PHE A 95 6.07 12.44 11.49
CA PHE A 95 5.86 11.01 11.31
C PHE A 95 7.15 10.18 11.25
N ALA A 96 8.32 10.78 11.00
CA ALA A 96 9.59 10.07 10.83
C ALA A 96 9.87 9.05 11.96
N GLU A 97 9.86 9.48 13.23
CA GLU A 97 10.08 8.58 14.37
C GLU A 97 8.99 7.49 14.47
N HIS A 98 7.74 7.84 14.17
CA HIS A 98 6.63 6.89 14.20
C HIS A 98 6.68 5.87 13.06
N ASN A 99 7.29 6.23 11.93
CA ASN A 99 7.51 5.37 10.79
C ASN A 99 8.65 4.40 11.09
N GLN A 100 9.76 4.88 11.68
CA GLN A 100 10.87 4.01 12.02
C GLN A 100 10.48 2.93 13.03
N ARG A 101 9.72 3.29 14.08
CA ARG A 101 9.14 2.29 15.01
C ARG A 101 8.21 1.31 14.31
N PHE A 102 7.49 1.76 13.28
CA PHE A 102 6.62 0.88 12.51
C PHE A 102 7.43 -0.10 11.67
N TYR A 103 8.50 0.36 11.01
CA TYR A 103 9.41 -0.47 10.21
C TYR A 103 10.07 -1.55 11.05
N GLU A 104 10.50 -1.22 12.27
CA GLU A 104 11.04 -2.18 13.23
C GLU A 104 10.02 -3.28 13.57
N LEU A 105 8.75 -2.92 13.80
CA LEU A 105 7.69 -3.91 14.09
C LEU A 105 7.36 -4.80 12.90
N ILE A 106 7.40 -4.26 11.68
CA ILE A 106 7.06 -5.03 10.48
C ILE A 106 8.27 -5.73 9.87
N GLY A 107 9.50 -5.39 10.28
CA GLY A 107 10.74 -5.93 9.73
C GLY A 107 11.01 -5.49 8.28
N GLU A 108 10.43 -4.38 7.85
CA GLU A 108 10.51 -3.87 6.47
C GLU A 108 10.47 -2.34 6.49
N ASP A 109 11.41 -1.70 5.77
CA ASP A 109 11.41 -0.26 5.51
C ASP A 109 10.56 0.02 4.26
N LEU A 110 9.55 0.90 4.41
CA LEU A 110 8.64 1.26 3.33
C LEU A 110 9.12 2.47 2.50
N GLY A 111 10.20 3.14 2.90
CA GLY A 111 10.80 4.23 2.15
C GLY A 111 10.00 5.53 2.15
N TRP A 112 9.14 5.75 3.14
CA TRP A 112 8.37 7.00 3.23
C TRP A 112 9.28 8.20 3.52
N PRO A 113 9.02 9.37 2.89
CA PRO A 113 9.88 10.53 3.00
C PRO A 113 9.83 11.17 4.40
N GLU A 114 11.00 11.53 4.92
CA GLU A 114 11.16 12.11 6.26
C GLU A 114 11.42 13.63 6.26
N GLU A 115 11.74 14.22 5.11
CA GLU A 115 12.03 15.67 4.95
C GLU A 115 11.02 16.43 4.08
#